data_AF-A0A252DFA9-F1
#
_entry.id   AF-A0A252DFA9-F1
#
_cell.length_a   1.000
_cell.length_b   1.000
_cell.length_c   1.000
_cell.angle_alpha   90.00
_cell.angle_beta   90.00
_cell.angle_gamma   90.00
#
_symmetry.space_group_name_H-M   'P 1'
#
loop_
_entity.id
_entity.type
_entity.pdbx_description
1 polymer ?
#
loop_
_entity_poly.entity_id
_entity_poly.type
_entity_poly.pdbx_seq_one_letter_code
_entity_poly.pdbx_strand_id
1 'polypeptide(L)'
;MVLSVIILGSGIGSSKYTTFIGIQPAIAQRISPSDVWQQVYQKLPDFPKENKYISKETGKVAENNTLVGRLIQYHIYVKERAPSYRLDWKLTLADYLNANETIYDITYPGNGTLRENPIEGDRAAISKLTRSQRNALVQVLTNIFNSSSPAQPQP
;
A
#
# COMPACT_ATOMS: atom_id res chain seq x y z
N MET A 1 27.75 0.29 79.18
CA MET A 1 27.39 -1.01 79.78
C MET A 1 26.74 -1.83 78.68
N VAL A 2 27.43 -2.90 78.24
CA VAL A 2 26.99 -4.11 77.48
C VAL A 2 25.77 -4.01 76.53
N LEU A 3 25.75 -4.54 75.31
CA LEU A 3 26.34 -5.78 74.82
C LEU A 3 26.19 -5.80 73.28
N SER A 4 27.19 -6.35 72.61
CA SER A 4 27.18 -6.71 71.18
C SER A 4 26.11 -7.77 70.88
N VAL A 5 25.50 -7.72 69.69
CA VAL A 5 24.95 -8.92 69.06
C VAL A 5 25.43 -8.98 67.61
N ILE A 6 26.24 -10.01 67.37
CA ILE A 6 26.67 -10.52 66.08
C ILE A 6 25.52 -11.37 65.52
N ILE A 7 25.08 -11.14 64.29
CA ILE A 7 24.28 -12.11 63.54
C ILE A 7 25.10 -12.56 62.34
N LEU A 8 25.37 -13.87 62.33
CA LEU A 8 26.09 -14.63 61.34
C LEU A 8 25.41 -14.57 59.98
N GLY A 9 26.22 -14.50 58.93
CA GLY A 9 25.80 -14.75 57.56
C GLY A 9 25.47 -16.22 57.32
N SER A 10 24.44 -16.45 56.51
CA SER A 10 24.27 -17.66 55.72
C SER A 10 24.02 -17.21 54.28
N GLY A 11 24.98 -17.53 53.42
CA GLY A 11 24.96 -17.14 52.01
C GLY A 11 23.78 -17.76 51.27
N ILE A 12 23.06 -16.92 50.53
CA ILE A 12 22.18 -17.35 49.45
C ILE A 12 22.94 -17.01 48.17
N GLY A 13 23.39 -18.06 47.48
CA GLY A 13 24.10 -17.97 46.21
C GLY A 13 23.32 -17.09 45.22
N SER A 14 23.95 -16.00 44.79
CA SER A 14 23.38 -15.13 43.77
C SER A 14 23.38 -15.87 42.44
N SER A 15 22.22 -16.39 42.03
CA SER A 15 21.97 -16.85 40.67
C SER A 15 22.20 -15.66 39.73
N LYS A 16 23.33 -15.67 39.04
CA LYS A 16 23.56 -14.84 37.86
C LYS A 16 23.00 -15.59 36.65
N TYR A 17 22.61 -14.83 35.63
CA TYR A 17 22.18 -15.27 34.29
C TYR A 17 20.69 -15.58 34.13
N THR A 18 19.86 -14.54 34.24
CA THR A 18 18.64 -14.47 33.41
C THR A 18 18.97 -13.63 32.17
N THR A 19 19.43 -14.28 31.11
CA THR A 19 19.50 -13.64 29.78
C THR A 19 18.08 -13.49 29.27
N PHE A 20 17.51 -12.29 29.42
CA PHE A 20 16.28 -11.91 28.73
C PHE A 20 16.61 -11.75 27.24
N ILE A 21 16.16 -12.69 26.41
CA ILE A 21 16.13 -12.51 24.96
C ILE A 21 15.07 -11.43 24.69
N GLY A 22 15.52 -10.18 24.54
CA GLY A 22 14.68 -9.06 24.13
C GLY A 22 14.26 -9.25 22.69
N ILE A 23 13.09 -9.85 22.47
CA ILE A 23 12.42 -9.86 21.17
C ILE A 23 11.96 -8.42 20.94
N GLN A 24 12.78 -7.61 20.27
CA GLN A 24 12.34 -6.29 19.86
C GLN A 24 11.20 -6.47 18.85
N PRO A 25 10.04 -5.83 19.06
CA PRO A 25 8.96 -5.91 18.09
C PRO A 25 9.45 -5.29 16.77
N ALA A 26 9.51 -6.12 15.73
CA ALA A 26 9.69 -5.61 14.38
C ALA A 26 8.42 -4.82 14.02
N ILE A 27 8.54 -3.49 13.90
CA ILE A 27 7.46 -2.68 13.32
C ILE A 27 7.39 -3.03 11.84
N ALA A 28 6.45 -3.90 11.47
CA ALA A 28 6.06 -4.10 10.09
C ALA A 28 5.41 -2.80 9.60
N GLN A 29 6.16 -2.00 8.84
CA GLN A 29 5.63 -0.80 8.19
C GLN A 29 4.61 -1.23 7.13
N ARG A 30 3.32 -1.29 7.51
CA ARG A 30 2.23 -1.48 6.56
C ARG A 30 2.11 -0.20 5.74
N ILE A 31 2.55 -0.23 4.49
CA ILE A 31 2.29 0.87 3.56
C ILE A 31 0.78 0.90 3.33
N SER A 32 0.15 2.04 3.61
CA SER A 32 -1.26 2.25 3.28
C SER A 32 -1.43 2.18 1.76
N PRO A 33 -2.36 1.37 1.22
CA PRO A 33 -2.63 1.35 -0.22
C PRO A 33 -2.89 2.73 -0.82
N SER A 34 -3.41 3.66 -0.01
CA SER A 34 -3.66 5.05 -0.37
C SER A 34 -2.40 5.87 -0.66
N ASP A 35 -1.21 5.44 -0.23
CA ASP A 35 0.06 6.17 -0.42
C ASP A 35 0.99 5.49 -1.45
N VAL A 36 0.69 4.25 -1.85
CA VAL A 36 1.52 3.44 -2.78
C VAL A 36 1.74 4.15 -4.13
N TRP A 37 0.78 4.97 -4.58
CA TRP A 37 0.90 5.70 -5.85
C TRP A 37 2.16 6.56 -5.93
N GLN A 38 2.63 7.11 -4.81
CA GLN A 38 3.85 7.93 -4.78
C GLN A 38 5.08 7.12 -5.21
N GLN A 39 5.21 5.89 -4.71
CA GLN A 39 6.30 4.99 -5.07
C GLN A 39 6.23 4.56 -6.53
N VAL A 40 5.01 4.42 -7.07
CA VAL A 40 4.82 4.13 -8.50
C VAL A 40 5.34 5.27 -9.35
N TYR A 41 4.97 6.53 -9.05
CA TYR A 41 5.47 7.68 -9.82
C TYR A 41 6.97 7.97 -9.58
N GLN A 42 7.55 7.56 -8.45
CA GLN A 42 9.01 7.60 -8.28
C GLN A 42 9.70 6.62 -9.24
N LYS A 43 9.11 5.43 -9.47
CA LYS A 43 9.67 4.39 -10.35
C LYS A 43 9.30 4.60 -11.83
N LEU A 44 8.20 5.29 -12.11
CA LEU A 44 7.68 5.61 -13.43
C LEU A 44 7.34 7.11 -13.51
N PRO A 45 8.36 8.00 -13.55
CA PRO A 45 8.15 9.45 -13.47
C PRO A 45 7.32 10.02 -14.62
N ASP A 46 7.41 9.41 -15.80
CA ASP A 46 6.70 9.85 -17.00
C ASP A 46 5.30 9.23 -17.13
N PHE A 47 4.85 8.45 -16.14
CA PHE A 47 3.52 7.86 -16.17
C PHE A 47 2.42 8.93 -16.04
N PRO A 48 1.31 8.86 -16.80
CA PRO A 48 0.26 9.86 -16.72
C PRO A 48 -0.35 9.95 -15.31
N LYS A 49 -0.55 11.19 -14.85
CA LYS A 49 -1.08 11.46 -13.50
C LYS A 49 -2.60 11.58 -13.44
N GLU A 50 -3.25 12.06 -14.50
CA GLU A 50 -4.69 12.37 -14.53
C GLU A 50 -5.22 12.96 -13.21
N ASN A 51 -4.54 13.99 -12.67
CA ASN A 51 -4.83 14.58 -11.36
C ASN A 51 -5.33 16.04 -11.44
N LYS A 52 -5.94 16.39 -12.58
CA LYS A 52 -6.50 17.72 -12.87
C LYS A 52 -7.93 17.94 -12.33
N TYR A 53 -8.51 16.93 -11.69
CA TYR A 53 -9.90 16.94 -11.26
C TYR A 53 -10.13 17.82 -10.02
N ILE A 54 -11.30 18.46 -9.95
CA ILE A 54 -11.66 19.34 -8.85
C ILE A 54 -12.37 18.54 -7.75
N SER A 55 -11.87 18.70 -6.52
CA SER A 55 -12.51 18.15 -5.31
C SER A 55 -13.87 18.82 -5.06
N LYS A 56 -14.88 18.01 -4.72
CA LYS A 56 -16.18 18.50 -4.26
C LYS A 56 -16.07 19.24 -2.93
N GLU A 57 -15.23 18.74 -2.04
CA GLU A 57 -15.06 19.26 -0.67
C GLU A 57 -14.35 20.62 -0.67
N THR A 58 -13.19 20.70 -1.33
CA THR A 58 -12.33 21.90 -1.25
C THR A 58 -12.53 22.87 -2.40
N GLY A 59 -13.17 22.44 -3.49
CA GLY A 59 -13.28 23.23 -4.71
C GLY A 59 -11.95 23.46 -5.45
N LYS A 60 -10.86 22.84 -5.00
CA LYS A 60 -9.52 22.94 -5.59
C LYS A 60 -9.16 21.68 -6.37
N VAL A 61 -8.11 21.76 -7.18
CA VAL A 61 -7.53 20.58 -7.84
C VAL A 61 -7.10 19.56 -6.80
N ALA A 62 -7.53 18.31 -6.97
CA ALA A 62 -7.20 17.20 -6.11
C ALA A 62 -5.87 16.56 -6.54
N GLU A 63 -4.75 17.23 -6.26
CA GLU A 63 -3.42 16.85 -6.77
C GLU A 63 -2.99 15.42 -6.41
N ASN A 64 -3.44 14.93 -5.24
CA ASN A 64 -3.15 13.58 -4.75
C ASN A 64 -4.12 12.51 -5.30
N ASN A 65 -5.20 12.92 -5.98
CA ASN A 65 -6.13 12.01 -6.65
C ASN A 65 -5.59 11.70 -8.06
N THR A 66 -4.66 10.77 -8.14
CA THR A 66 -3.96 10.38 -9.37
C THR A 66 -4.58 9.15 -10.04
N LEU A 67 -4.27 8.94 -11.32
CA LEU A 67 -4.62 7.75 -12.09
C LEU A 67 -4.22 6.47 -11.35
N VAL A 68 -2.96 6.37 -10.92
CA VAL A 68 -2.47 5.18 -10.21
C VAL A 68 -3.18 5.00 -8.87
N GLY A 69 -3.43 6.09 -8.15
CA GLY A 69 -4.19 6.03 -6.89
C GLY A 69 -5.58 5.45 -7.08
N ARG A 70 -6.32 5.95 -8.08
CA ARG A 70 -7.64 5.42 -8.43
C ARG A 70 -7.59 3.98 -8.95
N LEU A 71 -6.58 3.63 -9.74
CA LEU A 71 -6.37 2.26 -10.23
C LEU A 71 -6.14 1.27 -9.09
N ILE A 72 -5.35 1.64 -8.08
CA ILE A 72 -5.10 0.83 -6.89
C ILE A 72 -6.38 0.69 -6.07
N GLN A 73 -7.10 1.79 -5.83
CA GLN A 73 -8.38 1.75 -5.10
C GLN A 73 -9.42 0.88 -5.82
N TYR A 74 -9.51 1.00 -7.15
CA TYR A 74 -10.39 0.16 -7.95
C TYR A 74 -10.03 -1.31 -7.83
N HIS A 75 -8.75 -1.65 -7.96
CA HIS A 75 -8.27 -3.03 -7.85
C HIS A 75 -8.58 -3.65 -6.49
N ILE A 76 -8.25 -2.94 -5.41
CA ILE A 76 -8.31 -3.50 -4.04
C ILE A 76 -9.73 -3.42 -3.47
N TYR A 77 -10.44 -2.29 -3.66
CA TYR A 77 -11.70 -2.03 -2.94
C TYR A 77 -12.95 -2.20 -3.79
N VAL A 78 -12.86 -2.03 -5.12
CA VAL A 78 -14.02 -2.21 -6.01
C VAL A 78 -14.05 -3.63 -6.57
N LYS A 79 -12.88 -4.17 -6.93
CA LYS A 79 -12.74 -5.50 -7.52
C LYS A 79 -12.25 -6.56 -6.56
N GLU A 80 -11.80 -6.16 -5.36
CA GLU A 80 -11.34 -7.07 -4.31
C GLU A 80 -10.24 -8.02 -4.80
N ARG A 81 -9.40 -7.55 -5.71
CA ARG A 81 -8.31 -8.34 -6.28
C ARG A 81 -7.07 -8.24 -5.40
N ALA A 82 -6.26 -9.30 -5.41
CA ALA A 82 -5.12 -9.41 -4.54
C ALA A 82 -3.90 -8.70 -5.17
N PRO A 83 -3.37 -7.64 -4.53
CA PRO A 83 -2.37 -6.78 -5.14
C PRO A 83 -0.98 -7.42 -5.26
N SER A 84 -0.76 -8.59 -4.64
CA SER A 84 0.46 -9.39 -4.74
C SER A 84 0.56 -10.18 -6.06
N TYR A 85 -0.54 -10.36 -6.80
CA TYR A 85 -0.55 -11.19 -8.00
C TYR A 85 -0.52 -10.37 -9.29
N ARG A 86 0.44 -10.72 -10.16
CA ARG A 86 0.60 -10.08 -11.47
C ARG A 86 -0.63 -10.23 -12.37
N LEU A 87 -1.30 -11.39 -12.31
CA LEU A 87 -2.47 -11.67 -13.15
C LEU A 87 -3.62 -10.70 -12.83
N ASP A 88 -3.88 -10.47 -11.56
CA ASP A 88 -4.95 -9.59 -11.09
C ASP A 88 -4.79 -8.15 -11.58
N TRP A 89 -3.55 -7.65 -11.61
CA TRP A 89 -3.26 -6.34 -12.21
C TRP A 89 -3.51 -6.30 -13.72
N LYS A 90 -3.22 -7.41 -14.43
CA LYS A 90 -3.52 -7.50 -15.87
C LYS A 90 -5.02 -7.52 -16.13
N LEU A 91 -5.80 -8.20 -15.29
CA LEU A 91 -7.26 -8.18 -15.36
C LEU A 91 -7.80 -6.77 -15.11
N THR A 92 -7.27 -6.05 -14.10
CA THR A 92 -7.61 -4.64 -13.89
C THR A 92 -7.33 -3.80 -15.12
N LEU A 93 -6.17 -3.94 -15.75
CA LEU A 93 -5.90 -3.19 -17.00
C LEU A 93 -6.83 -3.60 -18.15
N ALA A 94 -7.25 -4.86 -18.20
CA ALA A 94 -8.23 -5.31 -19.19
C ALA A 94 -9.61 -4.66 -18.97
N ASP A 95 -10.03 -4.42 -17.73
CA ASP A 95 -11.27 -3.68 -17.43
C ASP A 95 -11.23 -2.25 -17.99
N TYR A 96 -10.10 -1.55 -17.80
CA TYR A 96 -9.90 -0.19 -18.33
C TYR A 96 -9.86 -0.15 -19.86
N LEU A 97 -9.49 -1.26 -20.49
CA LEU A 97 -9.48 -1.43 -21.94
C LEU A 97 -10.81 -2.01 -22.47
N ASN A 98 -11.83 -2.16 -21.62
CA ASN A 98 -13.12 -2.79 -21.94
C ASN A 98 -12.98 -4.21 -22.53
N ALA A 99 -11.96 -4.94 -22.08
CA ALA A 99 -11.61 -6.27 -22.56
C ALA A 99 -11.83 -7.40 -21.52
N ASN A 100 -12.38 -7.07 -20.34
CA ASN A 100 -12.69 -8.04 -19.29
C ASN A 100 -14.03 -7.71 -18.61
N GLU A 101 -14.06 -6.80 -17.64
CA GLU A 101 -15.29 -6.41 -16.94
C GLU A 101 -15.68 -4.96 -17.19
N THR A 102 -16.99 -4.67 -17.17
CA THR A 102 -17.52 -3.31 -17.22
C THR A 102 -17.22 -2.57 -15.92
N ILE A 103 -16.56 -1.42 -16.04
CA ILE A 103 -16.40 -0.47 -14.94
C ILE A 103 -17.65 0.41 -14.88
N TYR A 104 -18.30 0.45 -13.71
CA TYR A 104 -19.50 1.26 -13.47
C TYR A 104 -19.14 2.61 -12.85
N ASP A 105 -19.68 3.68 -13.40
CA ASP A 105 -19.42 5.05 -12.95
C ASP A 105 -19.70 5.24 -11.46
N ILE A 106 -20.82 4.68 -10.97
CA ILE A 106 -21.29 4.87 -9.60
C ILE A 106 -20.31 4.37 -8.53
N THR A 107 -19.56 3.31 -8.84
CA THR A 107 -18.59 2.69 -7.93
C THR A 107 -17.15 3.10 -8.23
N TYR A 108 -16.92 3.91 -9.27
CA TYR A 108 -15.58 4.26 -9.67
C TYR A 108 -14.90 5.19 -8.64
N PRO A 109 -13.62 4.94 -8.28
CA PRO A 109 -12.88 5.81 -7.39
C PRO A 109 -12.87 7.26 -7.89
N GLY A 110 -13.26 8.19 -7.02
CA GLY A 110 -13.41 9.61 -7.38
C GLY A 110 -14.84 10.05 -7.68
N ASN A 111 -15.77 9.14 -8.00
CA ASN A 111 -17.17 9.50 -8.29
C ASN A 111 -17.83 10.30 -7.15
N GLY A 112 -17.62 9.87 -5.90
CA GLY A 112 -18.16 10.54 -4.71
C GLY A 112 -17.43 11.83 -4.31
N THR A 113 -16.13 11.95 -4.62
CA THR A 113 -15.24 12.98 -4.06
C THR A 113 -14.83 14.06 -5.06
N LEU A 114 -14.94 13.80 -6.36
CA LEU A 114 -14.60 14.73 -7.44
C LEU A 114 -15.87 15.26 -8.10
N ARG A 115 -15.81 16.49 -8.62
CA ARG A 115 -16.94 17.13 -9.31
C ARG A 115 -17.32 16.42 -10.60
N GLU A 116 -16.34 15.81 -11.25
CA GLU A 116 -16.48 15.00 -12.45
C GLU A 116 -15.94 13.60 -12.18
N ASN A 117 -16.61 12.58 -12.73
CA ASN A 117 -16.13 11.22 -12.63
C ASN A 117 -14.91 11.02 -13.55
N PRO A 118 -13.74 10.61 -13.03
CA PRO A 118 -12.51 10.54 -13.81
C PRO A 118 -12.41 9.34 -14.77
N ILE A 119 -13.37 8.40 -14.74
CA ILE A 119 -13.30 7.12 -15.44
C ILE A 119 -12.93 7.21 -16.92
N GLU A 120 -13.55 8.10 -17.69
CA GLU A 120 -13.31 8.21 -19.13
C GLU A 120 -11.91 8.77 -19.44
N GLY A 121 -11.45 9.73 -18.63
CA GLY A 121 -10.08 10.25 -18.72
C GLY A 121 -9.06 9.16 -18.41
N ASP A 122 -9.33 8.34 -17.40
CA ASP A 122 -8.44 7.25 -17.00
C ASP A 122 -8.37 6.12 -18.02
N ARG A 123 -9.52 5.72 -18.58
CA ARG A 123 -9.58 4.77 -19.70
C ARG A 123 -8.78 5.28 -20.89
N ALA A 124 -8.94 6.56 -21.24
CA ALA A 124 -8.19 7.19 -22.33
C ALA A 124 -6.68 7.25 -22.05
N ALA A 125 -6.27 7.47 -20.81
CA ALA A 125 -4.86 7.44 -20.43
C ALA A 125 -4.27 6.01 -20.54
N ILE A 126 -4.98 5.00 -20.04
CA ILE A 126 -4.54 3.60 -20.09
C ILE A 126 -4.52 3.04 -21.53
N SER A 127 -5.46 3.45 -22.37
CA SER A 127 -5.53 3.02 -23.78
C SER A 127 -4.37 3.56 -24.62
N LYS A 128 -3.88 4.76 -24.31
CA LYS A 128 -2.71 5.37 -24.96
C LYS A 128 -1.39 4.70 -24.61
N LEU A 129 -1.34 3.92 -23.52
CA LEU A 129 -0.12 3.22 -23.13
C LEU A 129 0.24 2.14 -24.16
N THR A 130 1.54 1.96 -24.39
CA THR A 130 2.05 0.79 -25.09
C THR A 130 1.93 -0.46 -24.23
N ARG A 131 2.02 -1.64 -24.86
CA ARG A 131 2.08 -2.92 -24.13
C ARG A 131 3.24 -2.96 -23.15
N SER A 132 4.39 -2.36 -23.51
CA SER A 132 5.57 -2.29 -22.64
C SER A 132 5.29 -1.44 -21.40
N GLN A 133 4.71 -0.26 -21.56
CA GLN A 133 4.34 0.62 -20.44
C GLN A 133 3.32 -0.03 -19.50
N ARG A 134 2.30 -0.72 -20.03
CA ARG A 134 1.36 -1.50 -19.21
C ARG A 134 2.06 -2.62 -18.43
N ASN A 135 2.99 -3.34 -19.05
CA ASN A 135 3.77 -4.38 -18.36
C ASN A 135 4.69 -3.79 -17.28
N ALA A 136 5.29 -2.63 -17.51
CA ALA A 136 6.12 -1.93 -16.54
C ALA A 136 5.30 -1.50 -15.32
N LEU A 137 4.11 -0.92 -15.53
CA LEU A 137 3.18 -0.58 -14.45
C LEU A 137 2.82 -1.80 -13.60
N VAL A 138 2.41 -2.90 -14.24
CA VAL A 138 2.07 -4.16 -13.56
C VAL A 138 3.24 -4.67 -12.73
N GLN A 139 4.45 -4.68 -13.30
CA GLN A 139 5.66 -5.11 -12.59
C GLN A 139 5.94 -4.25 -11.37
N VAL A 140 5.86 -2.92 -11.50
CA VAL A 140 6.11 -1.98 -10.41
C VAL A 140 5.09 -2.17 -9.28
N LEU A 141 3.80 -2.25 -9.61
CA LEU A 141 2.74 -2.49 -8.62
C LEU A 141 2.96 -3.81 -7.88
N THR A 142 3.15 -4.91 -8.62
CA THR A 142 3.38 -6.23 -8.03
C THR A 142 4.63 -6.26 -7.13
N ASN A 143 5.72 -5.60 -7.55
CA ASN A 143 6.94 -5.51 -6.75
C ASN A 143 6.70 -4.76 -5.43
N ILE A 144 6.04 -3.59 -5.48
CA ILE A 144 5.78 -2.80 -4.28
C ILE A 144 4.96 -3.61 -3.27
N PHE A 145 3.86 -4.23 -3.72
CA PHE A 145 2.97 -4.98 -2.83
C PHE A 145 3.59 -6.28 -2.30
N ASN A 146 4.49 -6.93 -3.05
CA ASN A 146 5.23 -8.10 -2.57
C ASN A 146 6.37 -7.74 -1.61
N SER A 147 7.05 -6.60 -1.81
CA SER A 147 8.10 -6.13 -0.90
C SER A 147 7.53 -5.55 0.40
N SER A 148 6.28 -5.11 0.41
CA SER A 148 5.58 -4.60 1.60
C SER A 148 4.97 -5.69 2.49
N SER A 149 5.03 -6.96 2.07
CA SER A 149 4.52 -8.08 2.85
C SER A 149 5.55 -8.44 3.95
N PRO A 150 5.18 -8.45 5.23
CA PRO A 150 6.09 -8.91 6.27
C PRO A 150 6.52 -10.35 5.96
N ALA A 151 7.82 -10.63 6.12
CA ALA A 151 8.32 -12.00 6.03
C ALA A 151 7.46 -12.90 6.93
N GLN A 152 6.86 -13.95 6.38
CA GLN A 152 6.21 -14.97 7.19
C GLN A 152 7.24 -15.49 8.21
N PRO A 153 6.89 -15.65 9.49
CA PRO A 153 7.74 -16.37 10.42
C PRO A 153 8.00 -17.75 9.81
N GLN A 154 9.27 -18.09 9.56
CA GLN A 154 9.62 -19.46 9.20
C GLN A 154 9.29 -20.37 10.39
N PRO A 155 8.67 -21.54 10.14
CA PRO A 155 8.31 -22.48 11.20
C PRO A 155 9.52 -23.00 11.96
#